data_AF-A0A9X6STD4-F1
#
_entry.id   AF-A0A9X6STD4-F1
#
_cell.length_a   1.000
_cell.length_b   1.000
_cell.length_c   1.000
_cell.angle_alpha   90.00
_cell.angle_beta   90.00
_cell.angle_gamma   90.00
#
_symmetry.space_group_name_H-M   'P 1'
#
loop_
_entity.id
_entity.type
_entity.pdbx_description
1 polymer ?
#
loop_
_entity_poly.entity_id
_entity_poly.type
_entity_poly.pdbx_seq_one_letter_code
_entity_poly.pdbx_strand_id
1 'polypeptide(L)'
;MFMKRGKQLVEELKSINKSELKKQIKEQIGEEKRKKEQEVIIENPYRPTKKTIEKLKSEIEGIGYLITVFSPYKVSGVNSDKKVFSTLLTKLFGYNTTIKRMEEGTKKDLIVAGIEGLQKTFYTNRQRLLLHGKMFKNDFLENRLEYVMKNGEEAEEVSESVYDFLEQQFIEIMKEAMYIYFDVKESRKSKYKLGLSYHSDALLFQYRISCLTGIDDMNDYFVNEIQRYFAGKIYRAMFDELKEVYPKCKIRFLTYQLVRENEKNELYVHEYDYEGFFKICEHFEQLKELFDAEELETLLNAWLLILDVYQKAIDLKVESKILKHSESLAASLETIEEIMDELESKKENK
;
A
#
# COMPACT_ATOMS: atom_id res chain seq x y z
N MET A 1 10.92 -8.97 -29.68
CA MET A 1 10.17 -7.89 -30.37
C MET A 1 10.44 -6.61 -29.57
N PHE A 2 10.89 -5.51 -30.16
CA PHE A 2 11.21 -4.30 -29.38
C PHE A 2 9.94 -3.51 -29.02
N MET A 3 9.97 -2.75 -27.91
CA MET A 3 8.89 -1.82 -27.57
C MET A 3 8.65 -0.87 -28.74
N LYS A 4 7.41 -0.76 -29.18
CA LYS A 4 7.02 0.12 -30.28
C LYS A 4 6.85 1.53 -29.74
N ARG A 5 7.20 2.54 -30.54
CA ARG A 5 7.17 3.95 -30.13
C ARG A 5 6.41 4.81 -31.13
N GLY A 6 5.81 5.90 -30.64
CA GLY A 6 5.19 6.92 -31.50
C GLY A 6 4.12 6.39 -32.47
N LYS A 7 4.16 6.87 -33.72
CA LYS A 7 3.10 6.66 -34.72
C LYS A 7 2.83 5.18 -35.05
N GLN A 8 3.87 4.35 -35.05
CA GLN A 8 3.74 2.91 -35.34
C GLN A 8 2.89 2.17 -34.29
N LEU A 9 2.99 2.58 -33.02
CA LEU A 9 2.19 2.03 -31.92
C LEU A 9 0.71 2.44 -32.05
N VAL A 10 0.47 3.71 -32.38
CA VAL A 10 -0.87 4.30 -32.57
C VAL A 10 -1.63 3.64 -33.74
N GLU A 11 -0.97 3.42 -34.87
CA GLU A 11 -1.60 2.85 -36.07
C GLU A 11 -2.06 1.39 -35.86
N GLU A 12 -1.27 0.58 -35.14
CA GLU A 12 -1.65 -0.79 -34.83
C GLU A 12 -2.83 -0.88 -33.87
N LEU A 13 -2.88 -0.03 -32.84
CA LEU A 13 -4.01 0.00 -31.90
C LEU A 13 -5.31 0.44 -32.58
N LYS A 14 -5.24 1.34 -33.57
CA LYS A 14 -6.40 1.76 -34.40
C LYS A 14 -6.95 0.63 -35.28
N SER A 15 -6.16 -0.41 -35.56
CA SER A 15 -6.59 -1.55 -36.39
C SER A 15 -7.43 -2.60 -35.63
N ILE A 16 -7.56 -2.48 -34.31
CA ILE A 16 -8.26 -3.44 -33.45
C ILE A 16 -9.77 -3.16 -33.44
N ASN A 17 -10.59 -4.16 -33.77
CA ASN A 17 -12.05 -4.02 -33.78
C ASN A 17 -12.67 -4.16 -32.38
N LYS A 18 -12.61 -3.07 -31.60
CA LYS A 18 -13.04 -3.02 -30.19
C LYS A 18 -14.52 -3.34 -29.97
N SER A 19 -15.38 -3.02 -30.95
CA SER A 19 -16.84 -3.18 -30.83
C SER A 19 -17.27 -4.66 -30.82
N GLU A 20 -16.64 -5.50 -31.63
CA GLU A 20 -16.84 -6.95 -31.69
C GLU A 20 -16.38 -7.62 -30.38
N LEU A 21 -15.21 -7.21 -29.86
CA LEU A 21 -14.64 -7.75 -28.62
C LEU A 21 -15.53 -7.45 -27.39
N LYS A 22 -16.04 -6.22 -27.29
CA LYS A 22 -16.95 -5.78 -26.21
C LYS A 22 -18.27 -6.54 -26.22
N LYS A 23 -18.74 -6.98 -27.40
CA LYS A 23 -19.97 -7.76 -27.56
C LYS A 23 -19.78 -9.22 -27.10
N GLN A 24 -18.70 -9.87 -27.50
CA GLN A 24 -18.38 -11.25 -27.13
C GLN A 24 -18.17 -11.42 -25.62
N ILE A 25 -17.56 -10.43 -24.97
CA ILE A 25 -17.31 -10.44 -23.52
C ILE A 25 -18.62 -10.26 -22.73
N LYS A 26 -19.49 -9.33 -23.14
CA LYS A 26 -20.77 -9.06 -22.46
C LYS A 26 -21.72 -10.25 -22.44
N GLU A 27 -21.69 -11.12 -23.46
CA GLU A 27 -22.51 -12.34 -23.52
C GLU A 27 -22.13 -13.37 -22.43
N GLN A 28 -20.90 -13.34 -21.91
CA GLN A 28 -20.40 -14.34 -20.95
C GLN A 28 -20.52 -13.93 -19.46
N ILE A 29 -20.80 -12.66 -19.16
CA ILE A 29 -20.75 -12.08 -17.79
C ILE A 29 -22.12 -12.09 -17.08
N GLY A 30 -23.19 -12.42 -17.80
CA GLY A 30 -24.58 -12.26 -17.32
C GLY A 30 -25.06 -13.22 -16.23
N GLU A 31 -24.31 -14.27 -15.86
CA GLU A 31 -24.84 -15.36 -15.03
C GLU A 31 -24.45 -15.32 -13.54
N GLU A 32 -23.45 -14.55 -13.12
CA GLU A 32 -22.94 -14.65 -11.75
C GLU A 32 -22.94 -13.30 -11.02
N LYS A 33 -23.97 -13.09 -10.17
CA LYS A 33 -23.85 -12.56 -8.79
C LYS A 33 -25.19 -12.01 -8.25
N ARG A 34 -25.73 -12.65 -7.21
CA ARG A 34 -26.67 -12.02 -6.27
C ARG A 34 -26.55 -12.59 -4.84
N LYS A 35 -26.69 -11.67 -3.86
CA LYS A 35 -27.08 -11.77 -2.41
C LYS A 35 -25.98 -12.09 -1.38
N LYS A 36 -26.00 -11.63 -0.12
CA LYS A 36 -26.69 -10.56 0.68
C LYS A 36 -26.08 -10.51 2.11
N GLU A 37 -26.17 -9.34 2.76
CA GLU A 37 -26.51 -8.95 4.18
C GLU A 37 -26.36 -9.95 5.35
N GLN A 38 -26.25 -9.63 6.65
CA GLN A 38 -26.08 -8.45 7.56
C GLN A 38 -25.84 -9.04 8.98
N GLU A 39 -25.34 -8.27 9.95
CA GLU A 39 -24.95 -8.74 11.30
C GLU A 39 -25.76 -8.15 12.48
N VAL A 40 -25.66 -8.82 13.64
CA VAL A 40 -26.47 -8.81 14.87
C VAL A 40 -25.84 -7.98 16.02
N ILE A 41 -26.67 -7.53 16.98
CA ILE A 41 -26.33 -6.69 18.16
C ILE A 41 -26.04 -7.55 19.41
N ILE A 42 -25.19 -7.07 20.33
CA ILE A 42 -24.78 -7.75 21.59
C ILE A 42 -25.08 -6.88 22.82
N GLU A 43 -25.47 -7.50 23.94
CA GLU A 43 -25.76 -6.88 25.24
C GLU A 43 -24.64 -7.07 26.31
N ASN A 44 -24.68 -6.19 27.32
CA ASN A 44 -23.91 -6.15 28.59
C ASN A 44 -22.45 -5.64 28.55
N PRO A 45 -22.23 -4.34 28.84
CA PRO A 45 -20.94 -3.72 28.69
C PRO A 45 -19.95 -3.91 29.85
N TYR A 46 -18.68 -4.19 29.52
CA TYR A 46 -17.53 -4.26 30.42
C TYR A 46 -16.87 -2.88 30.53
N ARG A 47 -16.45 -2.51 31.76
CA ARG A 47 -15.71 -1.28 32.05
C ARG A 47 -14.36 -1.60 32.72
N PRO A 48 -13.21 -1.15 32.19
CA PRO A 48 -11.89 -1.34 32.78
C PRO A 48 -11.71 -0.53 34.07
N THR A 49 -10.81 -0.99 34.93
CA THR A 49 -10.47 -0.31 36.18
C THR A 49 -9.48 0.84 35.96
N LYS A 50 -9.45 1.85 36.85
CA LYS A 50 -8.47 2.96 36.80
C LYS A 50 -7.02 2.47 36.73
N LYS A 51 -6.66 1.45 37.52
CA LYS A 51 -5.32 0.82 37.52
C LYS A 51 -4.96 0.21 36.16
N THR A 52 -5.95 -0.28 35.41
CA THR A 52 -5.73 -0.81 34.05
C THR A 52 -5.37 0.32 33.08
N ILE A 53 -6.08 1.45 33.17
CA ILE A 53 -5.82 2.63 32.33
C ILE A 53 -4.44 3.22 32.62
N GLU A 54 -4.06 3.35 33.90
CA GLU A 54 -2.73 3.86 34.28
C GLU A 54 -1.59 2.98 33.76
N LYS A 55 -1.76 1.65 33.80
CA LYS A 55 -0.78 0.72 33.23
C LYS A 55 -0.64 0.88 31.71
N LEU A 56 -1.73 1.11 31.00
CA LEU A 56 -1.71 1.30 29.54
C LEU A 56 -0.94 2.57 29.12
N LYS A 57 -0.84 3.56 29.99
CA LYS A 57 -0.12 4.81 29.75
C LYS A 57 1.40 4.70 30.00
N SER A 58 1.87 3.58 30.55
CA SER A 58 3.30 3.35 30.81
C SER A 58 4.00 2.69 29.62
N GLU A 59 5.34 2.73 29.60
CA GLU A 59 6.14 2.04 28.58
C GLU A 59 5.84 0.53 28.58
N ILE A 60 5.80 -0.07 27.40
CA ILE A 60 5.64 -1.52 27.23
C ILE A 60 7.02 -2.16 27.11
N GLU A 61 7.41 -2.92 28.12
CA GLU A 61 8.69 -3.62 28.11
C GLU A 61 8.73 -4.80 27.10
N GLY A 62 9.92 -5.07 26.56
CA GLY A 62 10.18 -6.26 25.75
C GLY A 62 9.51 -6.26 24.37
N ILE A 63 9.19 -5.09 23.81
CA ILE A 63 8.67 -4.94 22.44
C ILE A 63 9.57 -4.15 21.49
N GLY A 64 10.78 -3.77 21.91
CA GLY A 64 11.70 -2.98 21.09
C GLY A 64 12.04 -3.61 19.73
N TYR A 65 12.02 -4.94 19.62
CA TYR A 65 12.21 -5.63 18.33
C TYR A 65 11.06 -5.38 17.35
N LEU A 66 9.82 -5.23 17.84
CA LEU A 66 8.65 -4.91 17.00
C LEU A 66 8.70 -3.47 16.52
N ILE A 67 9.30 -2.55 17.29
CA ILE A 67 9.51 -1.16 16.87
C ILE A 67 10.46 -1.08 15.66
N THR A 68 11.38 -2.04 15.51
CA THR A 68 12.34 -2.06 14.39
C THR A 68 11.63 -2.24 13.03
N VAL A 69 10.45 -2.86 13.01
CA VAL A 69 9.62 -3.03 11.80
C VAL A 69 9.14 -1.69 11.20
N PHE A 70 9.04 -0.65 12.03
CA PHE A 70 8.67 0.71 11.63
C PHE A 70 9.88 1.56 11.22
N SER A 71 11.08 0.99 11.16
CA SER A 71 12.22 1.70 10.59
C SER A 71 12.04 1.90 9.08
N PRO A 72 12.11 3.14 8.56
CA PRO A 72 12.14 3.37 7.12
C PRO A 72 13.49 2.98 6.50
N TYR A 73 14.51 2.72 7.33
CA TYR A 73 15.89 2.50 6.89
C TYR A 73 16.33 1.03 6.95
N LYS A 74 15.69 0.21 7.80
CA LYS A 74 16.09 -1.18 8.05
C LYS A 74 15.07 -2.18 7.54
N VAL A 75 15.54 -3.17 6.79
CA VAL A 75 14.74 -4.34 6.38
C VAL A 75 14.72 -5.43 7.47
N SER A 76 15.60 -5.34 8.47
CA SER A 76 15.64 -6.30 9.59
C SER A 76 14.34 -6.22 10.42
N GLY A 77 13.56 -7.31 10.43
CA GLY A 77 12.27 -7.39 11.14
C GLY A 77 11.08 -7.69 10.22
N VAL A 78 11.22 -7.38 8.92
CA VAL A 78 10.17 -7.51 7.89
C VAL A 78 9.73 -8.97 7.66
N ASN A 79 10.64 -9.94 7.78
CA ASN A 79 10.30 -11.36 7.55
C ASN A 79 9.44 -12.00 8.66
N SER A 80 9.00 -11.23 9.67
CA SER A 80 8.10 -11.67 10.74
C SER A 80 6.68 -11.03 10.67
N ASP A 81 6.38 -10.33 9.56
CA ASP A 81 5.44 -9.20 9.48
C ASP A 81 3.95 -9.44 9.71
N LYS A 82 3.40 -10.64 9.45
CA LYS A 82 1.92 -10.79 9.40
C LYS A 82 1.19 -10.53 10.72
N LYS A 83 1.92 -10.35 11.82
CA LYS A 83 1.34 -10.22 13.17
C LYS A 83 1.89 -9.06 13.98
N VAL A 84 2.65 -8.12 13.42
CA VAL A 84 3.28 -7.03 14.19
C VAL A 84 2.24 -6.26 15.02
N PHE A 85 1.17 -5.78 14.38
CA PHE A 85 0.08 -5.07 15.06
C PHE A 85 -0.66 -5.96 16.04
N SER A 86 -1.03 -7.17 15.63
CA SER A 86 -1.73 -8.10 16.53
C SER A 86 -0.90 -8.44 17.78
N THR A 87 0.42 -8.55 17.65
CA THR A 87 1.35 -8.87 18.74
C THR A 87 1.53 -7.66 19.66
N LEU A 88 1.73 -6.47 19.09
CA LEU A 88 1.81 -5.21 19.83
C LEU A 88 0.54 -4.98 20.66
N LEU A 89 -0.63 -5.06 20.01
CA LEU A 89 -1.90 -4.80 20.68
C LEU A 89 -2.28 -5.91 21.68
N THR A 90 -1.92 -7.17 21.40
CA THR A 90 -2.08 -8.25 22.38
C THR A 90 -1.18 -8.04 23.59
N LYS A 91 0.06 -7.57 23.42
CA LYS A 91 0.94 -7.26 24.55
C LYS A 91 0.44 -6.06 25.36
N LEU A 92 -0.15 -5.07 24.71
CA LEU A 92 -0.68 -3.87 25.35
C LEU A 92 -2.00 -4.16 26.09
N PHE A 93 -2.94 -4.84 25.44
CA PHE A 93 -4.32 -5.02 25.94
C PHE A 93 -4.66 -6.44 26.41
N GLY A 94 -3.79 -7.43 26.15
CA GLY A 94 -4.05 -8.86 26.37
C GLY A 94 -4.94 -9.51 25.30
N TYR A 95 -4.99 -10.85 25.26
CA TYR A 95 -6.00 -11.60 24.51
C TYR A 95 -7.35 -11.47 25.20
N ASN A 96 -8.12 -10.44 24.86
CA ASN A 96 -9.28 -10.11 25.67
C ASN A 96 -10.61 -10.32 24.93
N THR A 97 -11.24 -11.46 25.18
CA THR A 97 -12.59 -11.80 24.73
C THR A 97 -13.66 -10.82 25.26
N THR A 98 -13.32 -9.99 26.25
CA THR A 98 -14.20 -8.94 26.79
C THR A 98 -14.30 -7.68 25.93
N ILE A 99 -13.45 -7.49 24.91
CA ILE A 99 -13.50 -6.33 24.01
C ILE A 99 -14.84 -6.21 23.28
N LYS A 100 -15.42 -7.34 22.85
CA LYS A 100 -16.74 -7.40 22.20
C LYS A 100 -17.87 -6.93 23.11
N ARG A 101 -17.62 -6.92 24.42
CA ARG A 101 -18.53 -6.45 25.45
C ARG A 101 -18.19 -5.03 25.87
N MET A 102 -17.28 -4.26 25.28
CA MET A 102 -17.04 -2.88 25.73
C MET A 102 -17.98 -1.89 25.03
N GLU A 103 -18.48 -0.91 25.77
CA GLU A 103 -19.12 0.28 25.19
C GLU A 103 -18.13 1.02 24.28
N GLU A 104 -18.62 1.64 23.21
CA GLU A 104 -17.75 2.34 22.25
C GLU A 104 -16.94 3.47 22.90
N GLY A 105 -17.53 4.21 23.84
CA GLY A 105 -16.82 5.24 24.60
C GLY A 105 -15.65 4.67 25.41
N THR A 106 -15.86 3.52 26.06
CA THR A 106 -14.81 2.82 26.80
C THR A 106 -13.68 2.34 25.89
N LYS A 107 -14.00 1.85 24.69
CA LYS A 107 -12.99 1.48 23.68
C LYS A 107 -12.16 2.70 23.28
N LYS A 108 -12.80 3.85 23.05
CA LYS A 108 -12.11 5.12 22.73
C LYS A 108 -11.17 5.58 23.85
N ASP A 109 -11.60 5.49 25.11
CA ASP A 109 -10.73 5.81 26.26
C ASP A 109 -9.49 4.90 26.32
N LEU A 110 -9.67 3.61 26.04
CA LEU A 110 -8.56 2.65 25.98
C LEU A 110 -7.60 2.93 24.82
N ILE A 111 -8.12 3.36 23.66
CA ILE A 111 -7.30 3.77 22.52
C ILE A 111 -6.41 4.94 22.93
N VAL A 112 -6.98 6.00 23.52
CA VAL A 112 -6.22 7.19 23.95
C VAL A 112 -5.12 6.81 24.94
N ALA A 113 -5.45 6.01 25.96
CA ALA A 113 -4.47 5.56 26.95
C ALA A 113 -3.37 4.68 26.33
N GLY A 114 -3.74 3.79 25.40
CA GLY A 114 -2.79 2.92 24.71
C GLY A 114 -1.84 3.68 23.77
N ILE A 115 -2.31 4.73 23.10
CA ILE A 115 -1.46 5.61 22.29
C ILE A 115 -0.41 6.28 23.16
N GLU A 116 -0.77 6.78 24.35
CA GLU A 116 0.17 7.41 25.27
C GLU A 116 1.32 6.46 25.67
N GLY A 117 1.01 5.19 25.99
CA GLY A 117 2.02 4.18 26.31
C GLY A 117 2.89 3.80 25.11
N LEU A 118 2.30 3.71 23.92
CA LEU A 118 3.04 3.41 22.69
C LEU A 118 3.98 4.54 22.28
N GLN A 119 3.60 5.81 22.47
CA GLN A 119 4.49 6.96 22.23
C GLN A 119 5.75 6.85 23.10
N LYS A 120 5.59 6.61 24.41
CA LYS A 120 6.73 6.42 25.32
C LYS A 120 7.60 5.24 24.90
N THR A 121 6.97 4.15 24.44
CA THR A 121 7.70 2.97 23.99
C THR A 121 8.45 3.21 22.68
N PHE A 122 7.84 3.94 21.74
CA PHE A 122 8.45 4.32 20.47
C PHE A 122 9.67 5.23 20.71
N TYR A 123 9.52 6.24 21.57
CA TYR A 123 10.60 7.14 21.97
C TYR A 123 11.76 6.40 22.62
N THR A 124 11.50 5.55 23.61
CA THR A 124 12.55 4.79 24.32
C THR A 124 13.31 3.82 23.39
N ASN A 125 12.68 3.41 22.28
CA ASN A 125 13.27 2.52 21.29
C ASN A 125 13.70 3.24 20.00
N ARG A 126 13.71 4.58 19.97
CA ARG A 126 13.95 5.39 18.76
C ARG A 126 15.25 5.04 18.03
N GLN A 127 16.32 4.70 18.75
CA GLN A 127 17.60 4.32 18.12
C GLN A 127 17.51 3.05 17.28
N ARG A 128 16.53 2.18 17.55
CA ARG A 128 16.29 0.99 16.72
C ARG A 128 15.77 1.35 15.33
N LEU A 129 15.22 2.55 15.14
CA LEU A 129 14.74 3.04 13.85
C LEU A 129 15.89 3.40 12.90
N LEU A 130 17.07 3.77 13.39
CA LEU A 130 18.17 4.30 12.58
C LEU A 130 19.21 3.26 12.19
N LEU A 131 19.88 3.41 11.05
CA LEU A 131 21.02 2.57 10.65
C LEU A 131 22.14 2.60 11.72
N HIS A 132 22.97 1.56 11.73
CA HIS A 132 24.19 1.58 12.54
C HIS A 132 25.05 2.78 12.14
N GLY A 133 25.69 3.46 13.09
CA GLY A 133 26.41 4.70 12.80
C GLY A 133 25.61 5.97 13.04
N LYS A 134 24.28 5.91 13.19
CA LYS A 134 23.42 7.10 13.24
C LYS A 134 22.74 7.26 14.60
N MET A 135 22.58 8.52 15.03
CA MET A 135 21.83 8.89 16.24
C MET A 135 21.01 10.15 15.99
N PHE A 136 19.85 10.26 16.63
CA PHE A 136 19.10 11.52 16.61
C PHE A 136 19.78 12.62 17.44
N LYS A 137 19.61 13.88 17.01
CA LYS A 137 20.24 15.05 17.63
C LYS A 137 19.97 15.21 19.12
N ASN A 138 18.73 14.99 19.55
CA ASN A 138 18.33 15.19 20.94
C ASN A 138 18.43 13.90 21.79
N ASP A 139 19.23 12.92 21.38
CA ASP A 139 19.44 11.75 22.22
C ASP A 139 20.22 12.11 23.50
N PHE A 140 19.97 11.35 24.56
CA PHE A 140 20.56 11.57 25.88
C PHE A 140 22.09 11.60 25.79
N LEU A 141 22.71 12.51 26.54
CA LEU A 141 24.16 12.69 26.58
C LEU A 141 24.87 11.38 26.97
N GLU A 142 24.28 10.60 27.88
CA GLU A 142 24.79 9.29 28.29
C GLU A 142 24.88 8.31 27.10
N ASN A 143 23.86 8.27 26.23
CA ASN A 143 23.84 7.40 25.05
C ASN A 143 24.91 7.81 24.02
N ARG A 144 25.11 9.11 23.84
CA ARG A 144 26.15 9.65 22.94
C ARG A 144 27.54 9.29 23.44
N LEU A 145 27.78 9.46 24.75
CA LEU A 145 29.04 9.10 25.39
C LEU A 145 29.31 7.59 25.30
N GLU A 146 28.31 6.75 25.59
CA GLU A 146 28.43 5.30 25.47
C GLU A 146 28.75 4.87 24.04
N TYR A 147 28.11 5.51 23.04
CA TYR A 147 28.39 5.26 21.63
C TYR A 147 29.83 5.60 21.25
N VAL A 148 30.32 6.78 21.63
CA VAL A 148 31.70 7.22 21.34
C VAL A 148 32.72 6.29 22.02
N MET A 149 32.49 5.92 23.29
CA MET A 149 33.36 4.99 24.01
C MET A 149 33.44 3.62 23.35
N LYS A 150 32.33 3.17 22.74
CA LYS A 150 32.25 1.85 22.11
C LYS A 150 32.83 1.80 20.70
N ASN A 151 32.62 2.85 19.91
CA ASN A 151 32.94 2.83 18.48
C ASN A 151 34.16 3.70 18.10
N GLY A 152 34.64 4.55 19.01
CA GLY A 152 35.82 5.39 18.78
C GLY A 152 35.58 6.63 17.90
N GLU A 153 34.34 6.85 17.48
CA GLU A 153 33.91 7.98 16.64
C GLU A 153 32.51 8.46 17.04
N GLU A 154 32.18 9.70 16.68
CA GLU A 154 30.83 10.25 16.86
C GLU A 154 29.86 9.66 15.83
N ALA A 155 28.62 9.43 16.25
CA ALA A 155 27.55 9.01 15.34
C ALA A 155 27.15 10.14 14.40
N GLU A 156 26.75 9.81 13.18
CA GLU A 156 26.13 10.75 12.25
C GLU A 156 24.77 11.20 12.82
N GLU A 157 24.56 12.52 12.89
CA GLU A 157 23.36 13.10 13.47
C GLU A 157 22.17 13.11 12.50
N VAL A 158 21.04 12.55 12.94
CA VAL A 158 19.75 12.62 12.25
C VAL A 158 18.89 13.69 12.93
N SER A 159 18.25 14.55 12.12
CA SER A 159 17.40 15.63 12.63
C SER A 159 16.25 15.11 13.50
N GLU A 160 15.95 15.83 14.58
CA GLU A 160 14.80 15.51 15.45
C GLU A 160 13.47 15.58 14.69
N SER A 161 13.37 16.49 13.71
CA SER A 161 12.18 16.61 12.86
C SER A 161 11.82 15.31 12.12
N VAL A 162 12.82 14.46 11.84
CA VAL A 162 12.60 13.13 11.24
C VAL A 162 11.96 12.19 12.26
N TYR A 163 12.40 12.24 13.53
CA TYR A 163 11.77 11.47 14.60
C TYR A 163 10.32 11.92 14.83
N ASP A 164 10.07 13.22 14.96
CA ASP A 164 8.72 13.75 15.19
C ASP A 164 7.75 13.33 14.07
N PHE A 165 8.22 13.37 12.83
CA PHE A 165 7.47 12.90 11.68
C PHE A 165 7.18 11.39 11.74
N LEU A 166 8.21 10.58 12.03
CA LEU A 166 8.07 9.13 12.15
C LEU A 166 7.11 8.73 13.28
N GLU A 167 7.20 9.41 14.42
CA GLU A 167 6.32 9.21 15.57
C GLU A 167 4.88 9.56 15.20
N GLN A 168 4.67 10.69 14.52
CA GLN A 168 3.33 11.09 14.07
C GLN A 168 2.70 10.04 13.14
N GLN A 169 3.44 9.57 12.11
CA GLN A 169 2.93 8.53 11.20
C GLN A 169 2.66 7.21 11.95
N PHE A 170 3.51 6.87 12.92
CA PHE A 170 3.35 5.68 13.74
C PHE A 170 2.09 5.78 14.62
N ILE A 171 1.85 6.94 15.24
CA ILE A 171 0.65 7.17 16.05
C ILE A 171 -0.61 7.06 15.20
N GLU A 172 -0.64 7.68 14.02
CA GLU A 172 -1.81 7.64 13.14
C GLU A 172 -2.14 6.20 12.70
N ILE A 173 -1.12 5.42 12.33
CA ILE A 173 -1.35 4.03 11.95
C ILE A 173 -1.74 3.15 13.15
N MET A 174 -1.17 3.39 14.33
CA MET A 174 -1.51 2.64 15.55
C MET A 174 -2.92 2.96 16.01
N LYS A 175 -3.38 4.21 15.90
CA LYS A 175 -4.78 4.57 16.12
C LYS A 175 -5.66 3.71 15.23
N GLU A 176 -5.40 3.69 13.93
CA GLU A 176 -6.19 2.90 12.96
C GLU A 176 -6.19 1.40 13.28
N ALA A 177 -5.02 0.85 13.61
CA ALA A 177 -4.89 -0.53 14.06
C ALA A 177 -5.75 -0.81 15.29
N MET A 178 -5.77 0.09 16.28
CA MET A 178 -6.58 -0.07 17.48
C MET A 178 -8.07 0.06 17.21
N TYR A 179 -8.50 0.97 16.33
CA TYR A 179 -9.90 1.07 15.92
C TYR A 179 -10.39 -0.22 15.28
N ILE A 180 -9.57 -0.86 14.43
CA ILE A 180 -9.86 -2.18 13.83
C ILE A 180 -9.85 -3.27 14.92
N TYR A 181 -8.89 -3.24 15.83
CA TYR A 181 -8.79 -4.20 16.93
C TYR A 181 -9.99 -4.18 17.88
N PHE A 182 -10.48 -2.98 18.20
CA PHE A 182 -11.61 -2.76 19.09
C PHE A 182 -12.97 -2.80 18.37
N ASP A 183 -13.00 -2.85 17.04
CA ASP A 183 -14.22 -2.80 16.23
C ASP A 183 -15.09 -1.57 16.61
N VAL A 184 -14.51 -0.38 16.46
CA VAL A 184 -15.16 0.92 16.74
C VAL A 184 -15.62 1.54 15.42
N LYS A 185 -16.92 1.80 15.29
CA LYS A 185 -17.54 2.28 14.05
C LYS A 185 -17.35 3.79 13.87
N GLU A 186 -16.41 4.19 13.03
CA GLU A 186 -16.31 5.58 12.54
C GLU A 186 -16.80 5.69 11.09
N SER A 187 -17.45 6.80 10.74
CA SER A 187 -18.02 7.05 9.39
C SER A 187 -16.97 6.99 8.27
N ARG A 188 -15.71 7.33 8.56
CA ARG A 188 -14.57 7.25 7.62
C ARG A 188 -14.01 5.82 7.45
N LYS A 189 -14.40 4.87 8.32
CA LYS A 189 -13.72 3.56 8.46
C LYS A 189 -14.66 2.34 8.44
N SER A 190 -15.90 2.50 7.95
CA SER A 190 -16.91 1.44 7.76
C SER A 190 -16.50 0.31 6.78
N LYS A 191 -15.31 0.41 6.17
CA LYS A 191 -14.75 -0.53 5.19
C LYS A 191 -14.07 -1.77 5.81
N TYR A 192 -13.74 -1.76 7.10
CA TYR A 192 -13.02 -2.84 7.76
C TYR A 192 -13.96 -3.91 8.31
N LYS A 193 -14.30 -4.90 7.47
CA LYS A 193 -15.15 -6.06 7.86
C LYS A 193 -14.36 -7.23 8.45
N LEU A 194 -13.04 -7.23 8.30
CA LEU A 194 -12.15 -8.30 8.76
C LEU A 194 -11.32 -7.82 9.95
N GLY A 195 -10.87 -8.76 10.78
CA GLY A 195 -10.05 -8.46 11.96
C GLY A 195 -8.64 -7.96 11.62
N LEU A 196 -7.97 -7.39 12.61
CA LEU A 196 -6.65 -6.75 12.48
C LEU A 196 -5.57 -7.60 11.79
N SER A 197 -5.60 -8.92 11.95
CA SER A 197 -4.63 -9.82 11.29
C SER A 197 -4.70 -9.75 9.77
N TYR A 198 -5.88 -9.47 9.21
CA TYR A 198 -6.09 -9.31 7.76
C TYR A 198 -5.65 -7.95 7.24
N HIS A 199 -5.59 -6.95 8.13
CA HIS A 199 -5.22 -5.58 7.79
C HIS A 199 -3.79 -5.21 8.19
N SER A 200 -3.05 -6.09 8.86
CA SER A 200 -1.70 -5.80 9.36
C SER A 200 -0.74 -5.39 8.24
N ASP A 201 -0.72 -6.14 7.14
CA ASP A 201 0.14 -5.82 5.99
C ASP A 201 -0.28 -4.48 5.35
N ALA A 202 -1.59 -4.24 5.20
CA ALA A 202 -2.11 -3.00 4.62
C ALA A 202 -1.81 -1.76 5.51
N LEU A 203 -1.88 -1.91 6.83
CA LEU A 203 -1.55 -0.84 7.77
C LEU A 203 -0.07 -0.52 7.74
N LEU A 204 0.78 -1.55 7.77
CA LEU A 204 2.23 -1.37 7.68
C LEU A 204 2.62 -0.71 6.36
N PHE A 205 1.94 -1.11 5.30
CA PHE A 205 2.10 -0.53 3.98
C PHE A 205 1.72 0.95 3.94
N GLN A 206 0.55 1.32 4.50
CA GLN A 206 0.11 2.71 4.60
C GLN A 206 1.11 3.56 5.39
N TYR A 207 1.62 3.04 6.51
CA TYR A 207 2.68 3.72 7.28
C TYR A 207 3.92 3.99 6.43
N ARG A 208 4.38 2.99 5.67
CA ARG A 208 5.56 3.11 4.80
C ARG A 208 5.33 4.12 3.67
N ILE A 209 4.14 4.18 3.08
CA ILE A 209 3.76 5.22 2.12
C ILE A 209 3.85 6.61 2.76
N SER A 210 3.27 6.79 3.94
CA SER A 210 3.33 8.07 4.62
C SER A 210 4.77 8.50 4.89
N CYS A 211 5.65 7.54 5.23
CA CYS A 211 7.08 7.83 5.43
C CYS A 211 7.77 8.35 4.17
N LEU A 212 7.42 7.87 2.97
CA LEU A 212 7.99 8.36 1.70
C LEU A 212 7.73 9.84 1.46
N THR A 213 6.72 10.43 2.09
CA THR A 213 6.37 11.85 1.87
C THR A 213 7.25 12.83 2.65
N GLY A 214 8.03 12.34 3.62
CA GLY A 214 8.83 13.19 4.52
C GLY A 214 10.23 12.65 4.85
N ILE A 215 10.67 11.56 4.20
CA ILE A 215 12.00 10.95 4.42
C ILE A 215 12.72 10.73 3.10
N ASP A 216 13.81 11.45 2.90
CA ASP A 216 14.56 11.47 1.63
C ASP A 216 15.37 10.19 1.36
N ASP A 217 15.81 9.51 2.42
CA ASP A 217 16.74 8.37 2.39
C ASP A 217 16.08 7.07 2.85
N MET A 218 14.81 6.84 2.48
CA MET A 218 14.13 5.58 2.79
C MET A 218 14.81 4.39 2.07
N ASN A 219 14.86 3.22 2.70
CA ASN A 219 15.49 2.04 2.12
C ASN A 219 14.80 1.61 0.82
N ASP A 220 15.57 1.41 -0.25
CA ASP A 220 15.09 1.03 -1.58
C ASP A 220 14.21 -0.22 -1.58
N TYR A 221 14.42 -1.18 -0.67
CA TYR A 221 13.55 -2.34 -0.53
C TYR A 221 12.08 -1.93 -0.29
N PHE A 222 11.84 -0.96 0.60
CA PHE A 222 10.49 -0.52 0.92
C PHE A 222 9.89 0.32 -0.19
N VAL A 223 10.70 1.12 -0.87
CA VAL A 223 10.29 1.83 -2.10
C VAL A 223 9.79 0.79 -3.13
N ASN A 224 10.54 -0.30 -3.32
CA ASN A 224 10.19 -1.41 -4.20
C ASN A 224 8.95 -2.21 -3.77
N GLU A 225 8.71 -2.41 -2.47
CA GLU A 225 7.46 -3.00 -1.99
C GLU A 225 6.27 -2.07 -2.25
N ILE A 226 6.45 -0.76 -2.05
CA ILE A 226 5.43 0.26 -2.31
C ILE A 226 5.04 0.28 -3.78
N GLN A 227 6.05 0.25 -4.65
CA GLN A 227 5.90 0.07 -6.09
C GLN A 227 5.03 -1.13 -6.44
N ARG A 228 5.40 -2.31 -5.95
CA ARG A 228 4.71 -3.57 -6.29
C ARG A 228 3.27 -3.59 -5.81
N TYR A 229 3.00 -3.07 -4.62
CA TYR A 229 1.65 -3.03 -4.08
C TYR A 229 0.76 -2.08 -4.88
N PHE A 230 1.24 -0.87 -5.22
CA PHE A 230 0.47 0.05 -6.06
C PHE A 230 0.22 -0.53 -7.45
N ALA A 231 1.21 -1.20 -8.05
CA ALA A 231 1.03 -1.92 -9.31
C ALA A 231 -0.04 -3.02 -9.22
N GLY A 232 -0.19 -3.68 -8.06
CA GLY A 232 -1.16 -4.77 -7.86
C GLY A 232 -2.54 -4.38 -7.33
N LYS A 233 -2.71 -3.21 -6.70
CA LYS A 233 -3.94 -2.84 -5.96
C LYS A 233 -4.29 -1.35 -6.10
N ILE A 234 -4.82 -1.00 -7.24
CA ILE A 234 -5.38 0.33 -7.49
C ILE A 234 -6.84 0.34 -6.99
N TYR A 235 -7.06 0.87 -5.77
CA TYR A 235 -8.41 1.04 -5.21
C TYR A 235 -8.76 2.53 -5.07
N ARG A 236 -10.05 2.87 -5.24
CA ARG A 236 -10.57 4.25 -5.19
C ARG A 236 -10.13 5.10 -4.00
N ALA A 237 -9.98 4.51 -2.82
CA ALA A 237 -9.57 5.23 -1.62
C ALA A 237 -8.09 5.62 -1.59
N MET A 238 -7.27 5.04 -2.48
CA MET A 238 -5.82 5.29 -2.54
C MET A 238 -5.44 6.30 -3.62
N PHE A 239 -6.38 6.83 -4.42
CA PHE A 239 -6.04 7.75 -5.52
C PHE A 239 -5.58 9.11 -5.05
N ASP A 240 -6.21 9.67 -4.03
CA ASP A 240 -5.82 10.99 -3.52
C ASP A 240 -4.43 10.90 -2.85
N GLU A 241 -4.19 9.85 -2.06
CA GLU A 241 -2.89 9.56 -1.45
C GLU A 241 -1.83 9.30 -2.53
N LEU A 242 -2.16 8.53 -3.57
CA LEU A 242 -1.26 8.28 -4.69
C LEU A 242 -0.93 9.57 -5.43
N LYS A 243 -1.90 10.45 -5.72
CA LYS A 243 -1.64 11.75 -6.37
C LYS A 243 -0.74 12.66 -5.55
N GLU A 244 -0.85 12.63 -4.23
CA GLU A 244 -0.01 13.44 -3.35
C GLU A 244 1.41 12.87 -3.23
N VAL A 245 1.53 11.55 -3.15
CA VAL A 245 2.79 10.82 -2.94
C VAL A 245 3.58 10.70 -4.24
N TYR A 246 2.91 10.47 -5.37
CA TYR A 246 3.53 10.15 -6.66
C TYR A 246 4.52 11.21 -7.15
N PRO A 247 4.22 12.53 -7.12
CA PRO A 247 5.20 13.55 -7.51
C PRO A 247 6.43 13.61 -6.60
N LYS A 248 6.33 13.12 -5.36
CA LYS A 248 7.42 13.07 -4.38
C LYS A 248 8.25 11.80 -4.52
N CYS A 249 7.78 10.81 -5.27
CA CYS A 249 8.48 9.55 -5.48
C CYS A 249 9.60 9.72 -6.50
N LYS A 250 10.84 9.41 -6.10
CA LYS A 250 12.02 9.49 -6.95
C LYS A 250 12.03 8.45 -8.08
N ILE A 251 11.13 7.47 -8.06
CA ILE A 251 10.98 6.43 -9.09
C ILE A 251 9.54 6.44 -9.62
N ARG A 252 9.38 6.28 -10.94
CA ARG A 252 8.08 6.31 -11.65
C ARG A 252 7.43 4.93 -11.63
N PHE A 253 6.29 4.82 -10.96
CA PHE A 253 5.79 3.56 -10.42
C PHE A 253 4.75 2.85 -11.29
N LEU A 254 4.00 3.57 -12.12
CA LEU A 254 2.75 3.03 -12.67
C LEU A 254 2.96 2.09 -13.86
N THR A 255 4.15 2.09 -14.46
CA THR A 255 4.45 1.32 -15.68
C THR A 255 5.69 0.42 -15.58
N TYR A 256 6.45 0.55 -14.48
CA TYR A 256 7.67 -0.21 -14.26
C TYR A 256 7.35 -1.71 -14.09
N GLN A 257 7.99 -2.56 -14.89
CA GLN A 257 7.81 -4.02 -14.95
C GLN A 257 6.48 -4.52 -15.54
N LEU A 258 5.63 -3.64 -16.09
CA LEU A 258 4.39 -4.06 -16.75
C LEU A 258 4.68 -4.87 -18.02
N VAL A 259 5.61 -4.38 -18.84
CA VAL A 259 6.12 -5.08 -20.01
C VAL A 259 7.49 -5.68 -19.67
N ARG A 260 7.62 -6.99 -19.82
CA ARG A 260 8.84 -7.76 -19.46
C ARG A 260 9.37 -8.47 -20.69
N GLU A 261 10.66 -8.81 -20.66
CA GLU A 261 11.33 -9.59 -21.68
C GLU A 261 11.62 -11.00 -21.14
N ASN A 262 11.24 -12.04 -21.89
CA ASN A 262 11.55 -13.43 -21.52
C ASN A 262 12.97 -13.83 -21.98
N GLU A 263 13.41 -15.05 -21.62
CA GLU A 263 14.72 -15.59 -22.03
C GLU A 263 14.93 -15.68 -23.56
N LYS A 264 13.87 -15.51 -24.35
CA LYS A 264 13.87 -15.53 -25.82
C LYS A 264 13.78 -14.12 -26.43
N ASN A 265 13.92 -13.07 -25.64
CA ASN A 265 13.79 -11.68 -26.08
C ASN A 265 12.40 -11.30 -26.63
N GLU A 266 11.36 -11.97 -26.13
CA GLU A 266 9.96 -11.67 -26.44
C GLU A 266 9.34 -10.86 -25.31
N LEU A 267 8.65 -9.78 -25.68
CA LEU A 267 7.95 -8.95 -24.72
C LEU A 267 6.62 -9.61 -24.34
N TYR A 268 6.28 -9.56 -23.06
CA TYR A 268 5.03 -10.06 -22.53
C TYR A 268 4.59 -9.24 -21.31
N VAL A 269 3.29 -9.29 -21.01
CA VAL A 269 2.72 -8.85 -19.73
C VAL A 269 2.39 -10.10 -18.93
N HIS A 270 2.83 -10.17 -17.67
CA HIS A 270 2.55 -11.34 -16.84
C HIS A 270 1.07 -11.35 -16.43
N GLU A 271 0.39 -12.51 -16.46
CA GLU A 271 -1.06 -12.61 -16.20
C GLU A 271 -1.46 -12.05 -14.81
N TYR A 272 -0.63 -12.25 -13.78
CA TYR A 272 -0.80 -11.63 -12.45
C TYR A 272 -0.87 -10.09 -12.46
N ASP A 273 -0.34 -9.43 -13.48
CA ASP A 273 -0.31 -7.97 -13.58
C ASP A 273 -1.54 -7.41 -14.32
N TYR A 274 -2.39 -8.27 -14.91
CA TYR A 274 -3.57 -7.85 -15.70
C TYR A 274 -4.60 -7.10 -14.86
N GLU A 275 -4.86 -7.56 -13.63
CA GLU A 275 -5.81 -6.88 -12.73
C GLU A 275 -5.34 -5.46 -12.37
N GLY A 276 -4.05 -5.31 -12.11
CA GLY A 276 -3.44 -4.01 -11.84
C GLY A 276 -3.55 -3.09 -13.04
N PHE A 277 -3.18 -3.60 -14.22
CA PHE A 277 -3.29 -2.89 -15.49
C PHE A 277 -4.72 -2.40 -15.77
N PHE A 278 -5.72 -3.27 -15.69
CA PHE A 278 -7.09 -2.84 -15.98
C PHE A 278 -7.64 -1.84 -14.97
N LYS A 279 -7.15 -1.85 -13.73
CA LYS A 279 -7.49 -0.79 -12.76
C LYS A 279 -6.81 0.53 -13.08
N ILE A 280 -5.58 0.52 -13.64
CA ILE A 280 -4.97 1.74 -14.20
C ILE A 280 -5.90 2.31 -15.26
N CYS A 281 -6.35 1.46 -16.19
CA CYS A 281 -7.24 1.85 -17.26
C CYS A 281 -8.59 2.39 -16.73
N GLU A 282 -9.27 1.67 -15.82
CA GLU A 282 -10.54 2.13 -15.20
C GLU A 282 -10.41 3.54 -14.61
N HIS A 283 -9.23 3.88 -14.11
CA HIS A 283 -8.95 5.13 -13.41
C HIS A 283 -8.05 6.09 -14.20
N PHE A 284 -7.91 5.86 -15.51
CA PHE A 284 -6.92 6.57 -16.32
C PHE A 284 -7.14 8.08 -16.31
N GLU A 285 -8.37 8.55 -16.49
CA GLU A 285 -8.71 9.98 -16.42
C GLU A 285 -8.27 10.66 -15.11
N GLN A 286 -8.29 9.92 -14.00
CA GLN A 286 -7.84 10.45 -12.70
C GLN A 286 -6.31 10.44 -12.60
N LEU A 287 -5.63 9.53 -13.29
CA LEU A 287 -4.19 9.31 -13.20
C LEU A 287 -3.40 9.97 -14.34
N LYS A 288 -4.03 10.39 -15.44
CA LYS A 288 -3.37 10.80 -16.70
C LYS A 288 -2.29 11.87 -16.54
N GLU A 289 -2.51 12.82 -15.61
CA GLU A 289 -1.54 13.87 -15.30
C GLU A 289 -0.24 13.34 -14.69
N LEU A 290 -0.28 12.19 -14.04
CA LEU A 290 0.86 11.54 -13.39
C LEU A 290 1.80 10.85 -14.39
N PHE A 291 1.31 10.44 -15.56
CA PHE A 291 2.13 9.70 -16.53
C PHE A 291 2.94 10.63 -17.42
N ASP A 292 4.21 10.33 -17.65
CA ASP A 292 4.94 10.96 -18.74
C ASP A 292 4.74 10.22 -20.09
N ALA A 293 5.32 10.78 -21.16
CA ALA A 293 5.19 10.20 -22.49
C ALA A 293 5.76 8.77 -22.63
N GLU A 294 6.82 8.43 -21.89
CA GLU A 294 7.43 7.09 -21.91
C GLU A 294 6.55 6.08 -21.16
N GLU A 295 5.92 6.51 -20.07
CA GLU A 295 4.95 5.71 -19.33
C GLU A 295 3.68 5.45 -20.15
N LEU A 296 3.14 6.49 -20.80
CA LEU A 296 1.98 6.34 -21.70
C LEU A 296 2.30 5.37 -22.85
N GLU A 297 3.51 5.44 -23.44
CA GLU A 297 3.97 4.46 -24.43
C GLU A 297 4.06 3.03 -23.87
N THR A 298 4.47 2.88 -22.62
CA THR A 298 4.54 1.57 -21.94
C THR A 298 3.14 0.98 -21.71
N LEU A 299 2.16 1.79 -21.31
CA LEU A 299 0.75 1.37 -21.19
C LEU A 299 0.16 0.89 -22.52
N LEU A 300 0.43 1.63 -23.61
CA LEU A 300 -0.03 1.28 -24.95
C LEU A 300 0.63 -0.01 -25.46
N ASN A 301 1.91 -0.24 -25.17
CA ASN A 301 2.58 -1.52 -25.49
C ASN A 301 1.99 -2.68 -24.67
N ALA A 302 1.65 -2.47 -23.39
CA ALA A 302 0.98 -3.48 -22.59
C ALA A 302 -0.41 -3.83 -23.16
N TRP A 303 -1.18 -2.83 -23.63
CA TRP A 303 -2.43 -3.05 -24.35
C TRP A 303 -2.27 -3.96 -25.56
N LEU A 304 -1.27 -3.70 -26.42
CA LEU A 304 -1.00 -4.54 -27.59
C LEU A 304 -0.72 -6.00 -27.20
N LEU A 305 0.12 -6.21 -26.19
CA LEU A 305 0.50 -7.55 -25.73
C LEU A 305 -0.69 -8.30 -25.13
N ILE A 306 -1.50 -7.63 -24.32
CA ILE A 306 -2.71 -8.22 -23.72
C ILE A 306 -3.71 -8.58 -24.82
N LEU A 307 -3.96 -7.70 -25.79
CA LEU A 307 -4.90 -7.94 -26.88
C LEU A 307 -4.47 -9.11 -27.77
N ASP A 308 -3.17 -9.24 -28.07
CA ASP A 308 -2.62 -10.38 -28.80
C ASP A 308 -2.83 -11.71 -28.05
N VAL A 309 -2.61 -11.72 -26.73
CA VAL A 309 -2.88 -12.90 -25.88
C VAL A 309 -4.36 -13.29 -25.92
N TYR A 310 -5.27 -12.32 -25.83
CA TYR A 310 -6.70 -12.54 -25.87
C TYR A 310 -7.18 -13.02 -27.25
N GLN A 311 -6.71 -12.41 -28.34
CA GLN A 311 -7.06 -12.82 -29.70
C GLN A 311 -6.62 -14.27 -29.96
N LYS A 312 -5.38 -14.62 -29.59
CA LYS A 312 -4.89 -16.01 -29.68
C LYS A 312 -5.72 -16.99 -28.85
N ALA A 313 -6.16 -16.60 -27.66
CA ALA A 313 -7.01 -17.45 -26.82
C ALA A 313 -8.39 -17.69 -27.45
N ILE A 314 -8.98 -16.65 -28.07
CA ILE A 314 -10.24 -16.73 -28.81
C ILE A 314 -10.10 -17.67 -30.02
N ASP A 315 -9.06 -17.47 -30.83
CA ASP A 315 -8.79 -18.28 -32.02
C ASP A 315 -8.58 -19.78 -31.66
N LEU A 316 -7.96 -20.04 -30.51
CA LEU A 316 -7.68 -21.39 -30.00
C LEU A 316 -8.80 -21.98 -29.11
N LYS A 317 -9.89 -21.24 -28.86
CA LYS A 317 -11.02 -21.64 -27.98
C LYS A 317 -10.59 -22.09 -26.57
N VAL A 318 -9.62 -21.40 -25.95
CA VAL A 318 -9.10 -21.74 -24.61
C VAL A 318 -9.89 -21.01 -23.51
N GLU A 319 -10.92 -21.67 -22.98
CA GLU A 319 -11.86 -21.09 -21.99
C GLU A 319 -11.19 -20.58 -20.70
N SER A 320 -10.13 -21.24 -20.23
CA SER A 320 -9.53 -20.97 -18.91
C SER A 320 -8.77 -19.65 -18.80
N LYS A 321 -8.27 -19.10 -19.91
CA LYS A 321 -7.55 -17.81 -19.94
C LYS A 321 -8.46 -16.62 -20.21
N ILE A 322 -9.62 -16.88 -20.82
CA ILE A 322 -10.53 -15.84 -21.29
C ILE A 322 -11.34 -15.27 -20.11
N LEU A 323 -11.74 -16.08 -19.13
CA LEU A 323 -12.74 -15.66 -18.14
C LEU A 323 -12.25 -14.68 -17.05
N LYS A 324 -11.02 -14.79 -16.56
CA LYS A 324 -10.62 -14.13 -15.29
C LYS A 324 -10.61 -12.59 -15.35
N HIS A 325 -10.30 -12.00 -16.50
CA HIS A 325 -10.21 -10.54 -16.66
C HIS A 325 -10.99 -9.99 -17.87
N SER A 326 -11.85 -10.79 -18.51
CA SER A 326 -12.64 -10.34 -19.66
C SER A 326 -13.51 -9.12 -19.34
N GLU A 327 -14.19 -9.12 -18.19
CA GLU A 327 -14.97 -7.97 -17.70
C GLU A 327 -14.17 -6.67 -17.72
N SER A 328 -12.99 -6.72 -17.10
CA SER A 328 -12.08 -5.59 -16.97
C SER A 328 -11.50 -5.17 -18.31
N LEU A 329 -11.17 -6.13 -19.19
CA LEU A 329 -10.73 -5.88 -20.56
C LEU A 329 -11.79 -5.10 -21.35
N ALA A 330 -13.02 -5.59 -21.43
CA ALA A 330 -14.10 -4.95 -22.18
C ALA A 330 -14.47 -3.56 -21.64
N ALA A 331 -14.43 -3.39 -20.32
CA ALA A 331 -14.68 -2.10 -19.67
C ALA A 331 -13.56 -1.09 -19.98
N SER A 332 -12.33 -1.56 -20.20
CA SER A 332 -11.15 -0.71 -20.35
C SER A 332 -10.80 -0.40 -21.81
N LEU A 333 -11.36 -1.07 -22.82
CA LEU A 333 -10.96 -0.87 -24.24
C LEU A 333 -11.03 0.58 -24.73
N GLU A 334 -11.94 1.39 -24.18
CA GLU A 334 -12.10 2.80 -24.55
C GLU A 334 -10.91 3.65 -24.05
N THR A 335 -10.26 3.25 -22.97
CA THR A 335 -9.08 3.96 -22.40
C THR A 335 -7.86 3.94 -23.32
N ILE A 336 -7.80 3.04 -24.31
CA ILE A 336 -6.74 3.03 -25.33
C ILE A 336 -6.72 4.38 -26.07
N GLU A 337 -7.90 4.91 -26.44
CA GLU A 337 -8.00 6.19 -27.13
C GLU A 337 -7.62 7.35 -26.20
N GLU A 338 -8.09 7.32 -24.95
CA GLU A 338 -7.74 8.33 -23.94
C GLU A 338 -6.22 8.40 -23.68
N ILE A 339 -5.55 7.25 -23.57
CA ILE A 339 -4.08 7.18 -23.38
C ILE A 339 -3.35 7.73 -24.62
N MET A 340 -3.86 7.47 -25.82
CA MET A 340 -3.27 7.97 -27.07
C MET A 340 -3.40 9.50 -27.17
N ASP A 341 -4.57 10.05 -26.85
CA ASP A 341 -4.82 11.50 -26.89
C ASP A 341 -3.93 12.23 -25.86
N GLU A 342 -3.76 11.68 -24.65
CA GLU A 342 -2.85 12.24 -23.65
C GLU A 342 -1.37 12.14 -24.08
N LEU A 343 -0.98 11.07 -24.76
CA LEU A 343 0.38 10.93 -25.29
C LEU A 343 0.67 11.99 -26.37
N GLU A 344 -0.31 12.29 -27.23
CA GLU A 344 -0.20 13.35 -28.24
C GLU A 344 -0.10 14.72 -27.56
N SER A 345 -0.95 15.02 -26.58
CA SER A 345 -0.93 16.30 -25.85
C SER A 345 0.40 16.57 -25.13
N LYS A 346 1.04 15.54 -24.57
CA LYS A 346 2.35 15.67 -23.89
C LYS A 346 3.54 15.76 -24.86
N LYS A 347 3.36 15.38 -26.12
CA LYS A 347 4.37 15.55 -27.17
C LYS A 347 4.33 16.93 -27.81
N GLU A 348 3.17 17.61 -27.81
CA GLU A 348 3.01 18.98 -28.31
C GLU A 348 3.49 20.06 -27.33
N ASN A 349 3.58 19.73 -26.04
CA ASN A 349 4.02 20.64 -24.96
C ASN A 349 5.51 20.52 -24.58
N LYS A 350 6.31 19.81 -25.41
CA LYS A 350 7.78 19.76 -25.34
C LYS A 350 8.35 20.41 -26.59
#